data_AF-A0A9P9DDT8-F1
#
_entry.id   AF-A0A9P9DDT8-F1
#
_cell.length_a   1.000
_cell.length_b   1.000
_cell.length_c   1.000
_cell.angle_alpha   90.00
_cell.angle_beta   90.00
_cell.angle_gamma   90.00
#
_symmetry.space_group_name_H-M   'P 1'
#
loop_
_entity.id
_entity.type
_entity.pdbx_description
1 polymer ?
#
loop_
_entity_poly.entity_id
_entity_poly.type
_entity_poly.pdbx_seq_one_letter_code
_entity_poly.pdbx_strand_id
1 'polypeptide(L)'
;MPFLNEAEPRVVVIVEPLCGQEKCRTRVRQDTVRMMSGPRGPDGRPQYTDPLVVETVMSCKVCAKAEGVKKCGRCRAVAYCGREHQKQDWPIHKPGCIPWAE
;
A
#
# COMPACT_ATOMS: atom_id res chain seq x y z
N MET A 1 -0.75 -26.51 31.66
CA MET A 1 -0.11 -25.20 31.44
C MET A 1 -0.74 -24.56 30.21
N PRO A 2 -1.77 -23.70 30.34
CA PRO A 2 -2.63 -23.28 29.24
C PRO A 2 -2.14 -22.03 28.45
N PHE A 3 -0.83 -21.69 28.50
CA PHE A 3 -0.33 -20.43 27.95
C PHE A 3 0.61 -20.57 26.74
N LEU A 4 0.55 -21.68 26.01
CA LEU A 4 1.34 -21.87 24.78
C LEU A 4 0.37 -22.07 23.61
N ASN A 5 -0.21 -21.00 23.07
CA ASN A 5 -0.70 -20.89 21.68
C ASN A 5 -1.54 -19.61 21.39
N GLU A 6 -1.15 -18.45 21.92
CA GLU A 6 -1.66 -17.19 21.37
C GLU A 6 -0.46 -16.33 21.02
N ALA A 7 -0.18 -16.23 19.72
CA ALA A 7 0.90 -15.39 19.22
C ALA A 7 0.61 -13.94 19.65
N GLU A 8 1.45 -13.40 20.53
CA GLU A 8 1.28 -12.04 21.03
C GLU A 8 1.22 -11.04 19.86
N PRO A 9 0.24 -10.13 19.83
CA PRO A 9 0.13 -9.15 18.76
C PRO A 9 1.38 -8.26 18.76
N ARG A 10 2.13 -8.28 17.66
CA ARG A 10 3.37 -7.51 17.50
C ARG A 10 3.26 -6.53 16.35
N VAL A 11 3.80 -5.33 16.55
CA VAL A 11 3.94 -4.31 15.51
C VAL A 11 5.30 -4.48 14.83
N VAL A 12 5.31 -4.77 13.54
CA VAL A 12 6.54 -4.84 12.73
C VAL A 12 6.72 -3.51 11.99
N VAL A 13 7.79 -2.78 12.30
CA VAL A 13 8.14 -1.52 11.64
C VAL A 13 9.28 -1.76 10.65
N ILE A 14 9.01 -1.57 9.35
CA ILE A 14 10.01 -1.64 8.29
C ILE A 14 10.39 -0.20 7.92
N VAL A 15 11.69 0.13 8.01
CA VAL A 15 12.21 1.46 7.67
C VAL A 15 12.96 1.37 6.33
N GLU A 16 12.46 2.09 5.33
CA GLU A 16 13.10 2.20 4.02
C GLU A 16 13.70 3.60 3.84
N PRO A 17 15.02 3.76 3.67
CA PRO A 17 15.65 5.07 3.53
C PRO A 17 15.22 5.74 2.22
N LEU A 18 14.85 7.02 2.28
CA LEU A 18 14.32 7.78 1.14
C LEU A 18 15.08 9.08 0.91
N CYS A 19 15.29 9.40 -0.36
CA CYS A 19 15.95 10.61 -0.85
C CYS A 19 15.17 11.93 -0.61
N GLY A 20 14.01 11.88 0.06
CA GLY A 20 13.11 13.02 0.26
C GLY A 20 12.20 13.38 -0.93
N GLN A 21 12.46 12.86 -2.14
CA GLN A 21 11.63 13.15 -3.31
C GLN A 21 10.38 12.26 -3.40
N GLU A 22 9.28 12.83 -3.89
CA GLU A 22 7.99 12.14 -4.06
C GLU A 22 8.05 10.91 -4.97
N LYS A 23 8.97 10.91 -5.95
CA LYS A 23 9.25 9.74 -6.80
C LYS A 23 9.82 8.55 -6.01
N CYS A 24 10.76 8.81 -5.09
CA CYS A 24 11.35 7.77 -4.23
C CYS A 24 10.26 7.17 -3.32
N ARG A 25 9.42 8.04 -2.72
CA ARG A 25 8.26 7.64 -1.89
C ARG A 25 7.26 6.79 -2.65
N THR A 26 6.92 7.19 -3.88
CA THR A 26 5.97 6.45 -4.73
C THR A 26 6.53 5.10 -5.12
N ARG A 27 7.81 5.04 -5.50
CA ARG A 27 8.47 3.78 -5.87
C ARG A 27 8.50 2.78 -4.72
N VAL A 28 8.95 3.22 -3.54
CA VAL A 28 8.98 2.35 -2.36
C VAL A 28 7.60 1.79 -2.05
N ARG A 29 6.55 2.63 -2.05
CA ARG A 29 5.17 2.14 -1.85
C ARG A 29 4.72 1.15 -2.91
N GLN A 30 5.12 1.32 -4.17
CA GLN A 30 4.82 0.34 -5.22
C GLN A 30 5.52 -0.98 -4.97
N ASP A 31 6.80 -0.94 -4.59
CA ASP A 31 7.59 -2.12 -4.28
C ASP A 31 7.02 -2.85 -3.05
N THR A 32 6.63 -2.13 -1.98
CA THR A 32 5.94 -2.72 -0.81
C THR A 32 4.63 -3.40 -1.22
N VAL A 33 3.76 -2.72 -1.99
CA VAL A 33 2.48 -3.30 -2.43
C VAL A 33 2.72 -4.53 -3.31
N ARG A 34 3.77 -4.54 -4.14
CA ARG A 34 4.15 -5.69 -4.97
C ARG A 34 4.59 -6.88 -4.12
N MET A 35 5.46 -6.65 -3.13
CA MET A 35 5.92 -7.68 -2.22
C MET A 35 4.76 -8.29 -1.42
N MET A 36 3.86 -7.44 -0.90
CA MET A 36 2.70 -7.87 -0.09
C MET A 36 1.60 -8.55 -0.91
N SER A 37 1.56 -8.35 -2.24
CA SER A 37 0.58 -9.01 -3.11
C SER A 37 0.91 -10.48 -3.41
N GLY A 38 2.11 -10.94 -3.02
CA GLY A 38 2.57 -12.31 -3.21
C GLY A 38 2.73 -12.73 -4.69
N PRO A 39 3.33 -13.90 -4.96
CA PRO A 39 3.34 -14.49 -6.29
C PRO A 39 1.94 -14.98 -6.66
N ARG A 40 1.46 -14.57 -7.85
CA ARG A 40 0.25 -15.13 -8.47
C ARG A 40 0.61 -16.36 -9.29
N GLY A 41 -0.20 -17.39 -9.21
CA GLY A 41 -0.12 -18.59 -10.03
C GLY A 41 -0.47 -18.29 -11.49
N PRO A 42 -0.25 -19.26 -12.39
CA PRO A 42 -0.60 -19.13 -13.81
C PRO A 42 -2.10 -18.92 -14.05
N ASP A 43 -2.94 -19.27 -13.08
CA ASP A 43 -4.40 -19.06 -13.06
C ASP A 43 -4.82 -17.72 -12.41
N GLY A 44 -3.85 -16.90 -12.00
CA GLY A 44 -4.08 -15.62 -11.32
C GLY A 44 -4.43 -15.73 -9.83
N ARG A 45 -4.48 -16.94 -9.25
CA ARG A 45 -4.72 -17.14 -7.81
C ARG A 45 -3.43 -16.97 -7.01
N PRO A 46 -3.48 -16.57 -5.72
CA PRO A 46 -2.28 -16.55 -4.88
C PRO A 46 -1.66 -17.95 -4.81
N GLN A 47 -0.34 -18.08 -5.02
CA GLN A 47 0.35 -19.38 -4.98
C GLN A 47 0.41 -19.98 -3.56
N TYR A 48 0.23 -19.16 -2.52
CA TYR A 48 0.22 -19.59 -1.12
C TYR A 48 -0.97 -18.97 -0.39
N THR A 49 -1.80 -19.81 0.23
CA THR A 49 -2.85 -19.38 1.16
C THR A 49 -2.21 -19.20 2.53
N ASP A 50 -1.53 -18.07 2.74
CA ASP A 50 -1.01 -17.73 4.06
C ASP A 50 -2.19 -17.56 5.04
N PRO A 51 -2.23 -18.29 6.17
CA PRO A 51 -3.22 -18.07 7.23
C PRO A 51 -3.17 -16.66 7.83
N LEU A 52 -2.05 -15.95 7.68
CA LEU A 52 -1.85 -14.56 8.04
C LEU A 52 -2.29 -13.67 6.87
N VAL A 53 -3.60 -13.44 6.74
CA VAL A 53 -4.14 -12.50 5.76
C VAL A 53 -3.58 -11.10 6.03
N VAL A 54 -2.57 -10.68 5.25
CA VAL A 54 -2.02 -9.32 5.32
C VAL A 54 -2.92 -8.38 4.52
N GLU A 55 -3.92 -7.80 5.18
CA GLU A 55 -4.76 -6.78 4.56
C GLU A 55 -4.00 -5.44 4.51
N THR A 56 -3.62 -5.00 3.31
CA THR A 56 -3.02 -3.67 3.12
C THR A 56 -4.11 -2.60 3.19
N VAL A 57 -4.32 -2.04 4.38
CA VAL A 57 -5.25 -0.92 4.58
C VAL A 57 -4.63 0.37 4.03
N MET A 58 -5.34 0.99 3.10
CA MET A 58 -4.98 2.30 2.54
C MET A 58 -5.88 3.38 3.14
N SER A 59 -5.32 4.57 3.35
CA SER A 59 -6.05 5.74 3.82
C SER A 59 -5.94 6.90 2.86
N CYS A 60 -6.89 7.83 2.95
CA CYS A 60 -6.88 9.03 2.13
C CYS A 60 -5.64 9.87 2.48
N LYS A 61 -4.83 10.20 1.46
CA LYS A 61 -3.61 11.01 1.65
C LYS A 61 -3.88 12.39 2.27
N VAL A 62 -5.09 12.93 2.11
CA VAL A 62 -5.47 14.27 2.57
C VAL A 62 -6.13 14.23 3.95
N CYS A 63 -7.15 13.38 4.15
CA CYS A 63 -7.95 13.37 5.38
C CYS A 63 -7.76 12.12 6.27
N ALA A 64 -6.85 11.21 5.90
CA ALA A 64 -6.53 9.97 6.61
C ALA A 64 -7.69 8.97 6.81
N LYS A 65 -8.90 9.24 6.30
CA LYS A 65 -10.01 8.27 6.33
C LYS A 65 -9.66 7.03 5.50
N ALA A 66 -9.86 5.83 6.06
CA ALA A 66 -9.63 4.55 5.36
C ALA A 66 -10.86 4.02 4.61
N GLU A 67 -12.07 4.43 5.02
CA GLU A 67 -13.29 3.94 4.37
C GLU A 67 -13.55 4.64 3.03
N GLY A 68 -14.00 3.86 2.04
CA GLY A 68 -14.43 4.39 0.74
C GLY A 68 -13.30 4.99 -0.10
N VAL A 69 -12.04 4.71 0.23
CA VAL A 69 -10.91 5.23 -0.54
C VAL A 69 -10.70 4.46 -1.83
N LYS A 70 -10.31 5.18 -2.87
CA LYS A 70 -9.94 4.65 -4.17
C LYS A 70 -8.48 4.93 -4.44
N LYS A 71 -7.75 3.90 -4.89
CA LYS A 71 -6.35 4.03 -5.29
C LYS A 71 -6.24 4.96 -6.49
N CYS A 72 -5.15 5.71 -6.58
CA CYS A 72 -4.81 6.46 -7.79
C CYS A 72 -4.71 5.48 -8.97
N GLY A 73 -5.47 5.73 -10.04
CA GLY A 73 -5.55 4.81 -11.18
C GLY A 73 -4.22 4.62 -11.93
N ARG A 74 -3.33 5.61 -11.86
CA ARG A 74 -2.02 5.59 -12.53
C ARG A 74 -0.97 4.83 -11.73
N CYS A 75 -0.70 5.26 -10.50
CA CYS A 75 0.42 4.75 -9.72
C CYS A 75 0.04 3.68 -8.70
N ARG A 76 -1.25 3.54 -8.35
CA ARG A 76 -1.80 2.64 -7.32
C ARG A 76 -1.14 2.73 -5.92
N ALA A 77 -0.26 3.70 -5.69
CA ALA A 77 0.58 3.87 -4.50
C ALA A 77 0.02 4.83 -3.44
N VAL A 78 -1.05 5.56 -3.79
CA VAL A 78 -1.76 6.49 -2.90
C VAL A 78 -3.26 6.28 -3.08
N ALA A 79 -4.06 6.61 -2.07
CA ALA A 79 -5.51 6.51 -2.12
C ALA A 79 -6.18 7.82 -1.70
N TYR A 80 -7.39 8.05 -2.22
CA TYR A 80 -8.22 9.22 -1.93
C TYR A 80 -9.66 8.79 -1.74
N CYS A 81 -10.39 9.41 -0.82
CA CYS A 81 -11.83 9.15 -0.67
C CYS A 81 -12.67 9.71 -1.83
N GLY A 82 -12.09 10.54 -2.71
CA GLY A 82 -12.77 11.08 -3.87
C GLY A 82 -11.87 11.92 -4.77
N ARG A 83 -12.44 12.41 -5.88
CA ARG A 83 -11.74 13.26 -6.87
C ARG A 83 -11.27 14.59 -6.29
N GLU A 84 -11.97 15.12 -5.29
CA GLU A 84 -11.64 16.41 -4.67
C GLU A 84 -10.27 16.36 -3.98
N HIS A 85 -10.07 15.40 -3.07
CA HIS A 85 -8.78 15.20 -2.42
C HIS A 85 -7.67 14.77 -3.39
N GLN A 86 -8.01 14.07 -4.48
CA GLN A 86 -7.03 13.80 -5.53
C GLN A 86 -6.57 15.08 -6.23
N LYS A 87 -7.48 16.00 -6.56
CA LYS A 87 -7.15 17.30 -7.18
C LYS A 87 -6.34 18.19 -6.25
N GLN A 88 -6.69 18.21 -4.96
CA GLN A 88 -5.98 18.98 -3.94
C GLN A 88 -4.52 18.52 -3.79
N ASP A 89 -4.28 17.20 -3.79
CA ASP A 89 -2.94 16.62 -3.67
C ASP A 89 -2.18 16.63 -5.01
N TRP A 90 -2.86 16.80 -6.14
CA TRP A 90 -2.28 16.67 -7.49
C TRP A 90 -1.01 17.50 -7.74
N PRO A 91 -0.90 18.78 -7.31
CA PRO A 91 0.32 19.57 -7.54
C PRO A 91 1.57 18.92 -6.92
N ILE A 92 1.42 18.24 -5.79
CA ILE A 92 2.51 17.58 -5.05
C ILE A 92 2.69 16.15 -5.54
N HIS A 93 1.60 15.44 -5.83
CA HIS A 93 1.63 14.05 -6.27
C HIS A 93 2.13 13.89 -7.71
N LYS A 94 1.73 14.78 -8.63
CA LYS A 94 1.98 14.67 -10.07
C LYS A 94 3.46 14.45 -10.42
N PRO A 95 4.44 15.19 -9.85
CA PRO A 95 5.86 14.98 -10.15
C PRO A 95 6.38 13.58 -9.79
N GLY A 96 5.80 12.95 -8.76
CA GLY A 96 6.18 11.62 -8.29
C GLY A 96 5.27 10.49 -8.78
N CYS A 97 4.23 10.78 -9.55
CA CYS A 97 3.22 9.80 -9.97
C CYS A 97 3.74 8.87 -11.08
N ILE A 98 4.48 7.84 -10.68
CA ILE A 98 5.04 6.82 -11.57
C ILE A 98 3.95 5.77 -11.88
N PRO A 99 3.71 5.40 -13.16
CA PRO A 99 2.73 4.36 -13.48
C PRO A 99 3.05 3.04 -12.79
N TRP A 100 2.01 2.31 -12.39
CA TRP A 100 2.15 0.95 -11.91
C TRP A 100 2.63 0.08 -13.07
N ALA A 101 3.88 -0.39 -13.01
CA ALA A 101 4.39 -1.38 -13.95
C ALA A 101 3.79 -2.74 -13.60
N GLU A 102 3.20 -3.39 -14.60
CA GLU A 102 2.59 -4.72 -14.48
C GLU A 102 3.66 -5.82 -14.36
#